data_AF-R7WPV0-F1
#
_entry.id   AF-R7WPV0-F1
#
_cell.length_a   1.000
_cell.length_b   1.000
_cell.length_c   1.000
_cell.angle_alpha   90.00
_cell.angle_beta   90.00
_cell.angle_gamma   90.00
#
_symmetry.space_group_name_H-M   'P 1'
#
loop_
_entity.id
_entity.type
_entity.pdbx_description
1 polymer ?
#
loop_
_entity_poly.entity_id
_entity_poly.type
_entity_poly.pdbx_seq_one_letter_code
_entity_poly.pdbx_strand_id
1 'polypeptide(L)'
;MPRIFKRIRPAFRYERSLGVITAARDFGLVTKSNLILGMGETPEEVTQALHDLHDAGCDIVTITQYLRPSPRHHPVERWVKPEEFVEHSRAAEEIGFAGVMAGPLVRSSYRAGRLYAQAMAKHGRTLPEGMAHLAEAGSASQEAGSLIERLARTS
;
A
#
# COMPACT_ATOMS: atom_id res chain seq x y z
N MET A 1 10.77 5.70 8.14
CA MET A 1 9.41 6.32 8.17
C MET A 1 9.06 7.12 9.40
N PRO A 2 9.35 6.67 10.63
CA PRO A 2 9.01 7.41 11.84
C PRO A 2 9.48 8.88 11.84
N ARG A 3 10.64 9.15 11.21
CA ARG A 3 11.23 10.50 11.05
C ARG A 3 10.28 11.50 10.39
N ILE A 4 9.71 11.17 9.24
CA ILE A 4 8.81 12.09 8.52
C ILE A 4 7.40 12.11 9.10
N PHE A 5 6.98 11.01 9.74
CA PHE A 5 5.62 10.85 10.26
C PHE A 5 5.24 11.96 11.24
N LYS A 6 6.13 12.33 12.17
CA LYS A 6 5.87 13.41 13.15
C LYS A 6 5.67 14.77 12.48
N ARG A 7 6.36 15.03 11.35
CA ARG A 7 6.24 16.29 10.59
C ARG A 7 4.95 16.33 9.76
N ILE A 8 4.59 15.22 9.10
CA ILE A 8 3.42 15.15 8.22
C ILE A 8 2.11 14.95 9.00
N ARG A 9 2.15 14.19 10.10
CA ARG A 9 0.96 13.80 10.90
C ARG A 9 1.16 14.11 12.39
N PRO A 10 1.27 15.38 12.80
CA PRO A 10 1.64 15.76 14.17
C PRO A 10 0.67 15.28 15.26
N ALA A 11 -0.61 15.09 14.92
CA ALA A 11 -1.64 14.56 15.82
C ALA A 11 -1.59 13.03 16.02
N PHE A 12 -0.75 12.33 15.26
CA PHE A 12 -0.62 10.87 15.29
C PHE A 12 0.77 10.47 15.79
N ARG A 13 0.89 9.20 16.21
CA ARG A 13 2.17 8.56 16.55
C ARG A 13 2.28 7.29 15.72
N TYR A 14 3.46 7.01 15.19
CA TYR A 14 3.68 5.91 14.26
C TYR A 14 3.33 4.57 14.91
N GLU A 15 3.85 4.34 16.10
CA GLU A 15 3.66 3.14 16.91
C GLU A 15 2.19 2.97 17.30
N ARG A 16 1.49 4.06 17.63
CA ARG A 16 0.05 4.02 17.90
C ARG A 16 -0.75 3.64 16.66
N SER A 17 -0.35 4.09 15.49
CA SER A 17 -0.99 3.71 14.23
C SER A 17 -0.78 2.22 13.90
N LEU A 18 0.40 1.67 14.19
CA LEU A 18 0.64 0.23 14.09
C LEU A 18 -0.24 -0.55 15.08
N GLY A 19 -0.37 -0.09 16.32
CA GLY A 19 -1.22 -0.73 17.33
C GLY A 19 -2.71 -0.80 16.94
N VAL A 20 -3.21 0.14 16.14
CA VAL A 20 -4.58 0.07 15.58
C VAL A 20 -4.72 -1.10 14.60
N ILE A 21 -3.69 -1.36 13.78
CA ILE A 21 -3.67 -2.49 12.86
C ILE A 21 -3.66 -3.80 13.65
N THR A 22 -2.78 -3.90 14.65
CA THR A 22 -2.69 -5.09 15.51
C THR A 22 -4.00 -5.37 16.23
N ALA A 23 -4.64 -4.35 16.82
CA ALA A 23 -5.93 -4.51 17.48
C ALA A 23 -7.04 -5.00 16.53
N ALA A 24 -7.08 -4.49 15.29
CA ALA A 24 -8.02 -4.95 14.29
C ALA A 24 -7.75 -6.40 13.84
N ARG A 25 -6.48 -6.77 13.67
CA ARG A 25 -6.07 -8.15 13.36
C ARG A 25 -6.46 -9.09 14.49
N ASP A 26 -6.18 -8.73 15.74
CA ASP A 26 -6.50 -9.53 16.93
C ASP A 26 -8.02 -9.71 17.12
N PHE A 27 -8.82 -8.72 16.67
CA PHE A 27 -10.28 -8.85 16.59
C PHE A 27 -10.75 -9.76 15.43
N GLY A 28 -9.84 -10.22 14.58
CA GLY A 28 -10.12 -11.12 13.46
C GLY A 28 -10.45 -10.42 12.14
N LEU A 29 -10.26 -9.11 12.01
CA LEU A 29 -10.52 -8.38 10.77
C LEU A 29 -9.38 -8.54 9.76
N VAL A 30 -9.70 -8.45 8.46
CA VAL A 30 -8.70 -8.21 7.42
C VAL A 30 -8.25 -6.76 7.52
N THR A 31 -6.96 -6.52 7.57
CA THR A 31 -6.39 -5.19 7.81
C THR A 31 -5.76 -4.59 6.56
N LYS A 32 -5.73 -3.26 6.49
CA LYS A 32 -5.16 -2.53 5.36
C LYS A 32 -4.46 -1.26 5.80
N SER A 33 -3.35 -0.95 5.15
CA SER A 33 -2.62 0.31 5.30
C SER A 33 -2.17 0.89 3.95
N ASN A 34 -1.62 2.10 4.01
CA ASN A 34 -1.14 2.83 2.84
C ASN A 34 0.13 3.63 3.15
N LEU A 35 1.10 3.58 2.24
CA LEU A 35 2.29 4.42 2.22
C LEU A 35 2.18 5.42 1.07
N ILE A 36 2.36 6.71 1.38
CA ILE A 36 2.39 7.80 0.38
C ILE A 36 3.84 8.24 0.24
N LEU A 37 4.39 8.07 -0.96
CA LEU A 37 5.77 8.38 -1.30
C LEU A 37 5.90 9.77 -1.93
N GLY A 38 7.10 10.31 -2.02
CA GLY A 38 7.42 11.66 -2.51
C GLY A 38 7.35 12.75 -1.44
N MET A 39 7.33 12.38 -0.15
CA MET A 39 7.23 13.33 0.97
C MET A 39 8.57 13.51 1.73
N GLY A 40 9.65 12.91 1.23
CA GLY A 40 11.01 13.05 1.77
C GLY A 40 11.53 11.78 2.45
N GLU A 41 10.85 10.66 2.25
CA GLU A 41 11.34 9.32 2.57
C GLU A 41 12.49 8.85 1.68
N THR A 42 13.31 7.94 2.21
CA THR A 42 14.23 7.14 1.40
C THR A 42 13.64 5.76 1.09
N PRO A 43 14.11 5.05 0.04
CA PRO A 43 13.66 3.68 -0.26
C PRO A 43 13.84 2.71 0.92
N GLU A 44 14.93 2.82 1.68
CA GLU A 44 15.21 1.97 2.85
C GLU A 44 14.18 2.23 3.95
N GLU A 45 13.80 3.50 4.15
CA GLU A 45 12.76 3.84 5.10
C GLU A 45 11.39 3.29 4.69
N VAL A 46 11.10 3.16 3.38
CA VAL A 46 9.89 2.53 2.86
C VAL A 46 9.91 1.04 3.14
N THR A 47 11.01 0.35 2.83
CA THR A 47 11.18 -1.08 3.11
C THR A 47 11.04 -1.39 4.60
N GLN A 48 11.66 -0.60 5.48
CA GLN A 48 11.47 -0.76 6.93
C GLN A 48 9.99 -0.60 7.32
N ALA A 49 9.29 0.39 6.76
CA ALA A 49 7.87 0.58 7.06
C ALA A 49 6.98 -0.57 6.56
N LEU A 50 7.36 -1.25 5.49
CA LEU A 50 6.68 -2.46 5.02
C LEU A 50 6.85 -3.60 6.01
N HIS A 51 8.06 -3.80 6.55
CA HIS A 51 8.28 -4.76 7.64
C HIS A 51 7.45 -4.41 8.87
N ASP A 52 7.52 -3.16 9.35
CA ASP A 52 6.78 -2.71 10.53
C ASP A 52 5.26 -2.91 10.38
N LEU A 53 4.71 -2.65 9.19
CA LEU A 53 3.30 -2.88 8.88
C LEU A 53 2.95 -4.37 8.88
N HIS A 54 3.78 -5.20 8.25
CA HIS A 54 3.57 -6.64 8.20
C HIS A 54 3.62 -7.26 9.60
N ASP A 55 4.63 -6.89 10.41
CA ASP A 55 4.80 -7.36 11.78
C ASP A 55 3.64 -6.94 12.68
N ALA A 56 3.05 -5.76 12.44
CA ALA A 56 1.83 -5.32 13.10
C ALA A 56 0.57 -6.12 12.71
N GLY A 57 0.66 -7.02 11.72
CA GLY A 57 -0.44 -7.84 11.22
C GLY A 57 -1.23 -7.20 10.08
N CYS A 58 -0.60 -6.36 9.25
CA CYS A 58 -1.23 -5.75 8.08
C CYS A 58 -1.33 -6.73 6.90
N ASP A 59 -2.54 -7.00 6.41
CA ASP A 59 -2.73 -7.93 5.29
C ASP A 59 -2.52 -7.27 3.93
N ILE A 60 -3.06 -6.06 3.77
CA ILE A 60 -3.09 -5.35 2.49
C ILE A 60 -2.30 -4.06 2.59
N VAL A 61 -1.42 -3.81 1.63
CA VAL A 61 -0.70 -2.53 1.51
C VAL A 61 -0.92 -1.89 0.16
N THR A 62 -1.11 -0.57 0.20
CA THR A 62 -1.12 0.30 -0.98
C THR A 62 0.07 1.25 -0.92
N ILE A 63 0.76 1.44 -2.04
CA ILE A 63 1.97 2.27 -2.15
C ILE A 63 1.74 3.26 -3.29
N THR A 64 1.74 4.56 -2.98
CA THR A 64 1.26 5.59 -3.91
C THR A 64 2.16 6.81 -3.97
N GLN A 65 2.04 7.63 -5.02
CA GLN A 65 2.68 8.93 -5.13
C GLN A 65 1.86 10.01 -4.39
N TYR A 66 2.55 10.83 -3.61
CA TYR A 66 2.01 12.07 -3.06
C TYR A 66 1.76 13.06 -4.19
N LEU A 67 0.51 13.49 -4.33
CA LEU A 67 0.13 14.63 -5.14
C LEU A 67 -0.20 15.79 -4.22
N ARG A 68 0.61 16.84 -4.27
CA ARG A 68 0.44 18.05 -3.46
C ARG A 68 -0.90 18.72 -3.79
N PRO A 69 -1.85 18.83 -2.84
CA PRO A 69 -3.17 19.38 -3.14
C PRO A 69 -3.15 20.89 -3.43
N SER A 70 -2.27 21.64 -2.78
CA SER A 70 -2.10 23.07 -3.00
C SER A 70 -0.73 23.57 -2.52
N PRO A 71 -0.30 24.79 -2.88
CA PRO A 71 0.96 25.38 -2.42
C PRO A 71 1.09 25.56 -0.90
N ARG A 72 0.01 25.39 -0.13
CA ARG A 72 0.04 25.44 1.34
C ARG A 72 0.35 24.09 1.99
N HIS A 73 0.26 23.01 1.23
CA HIS A 73 0.57 21.66 1.71
C HIS A 73 2.07 21.36 1.58
N HIS A 74 2.51 20.28 2.24
CA HIS A 74 3.88 19.77 2.16
C HIS A 74 4.36 19.74 0.69
N PRO A 75 5.59 20.17 0.38
CA PRO A 75 6.11 20.08 -0.98
C PRO A 75 6.25 18.61 -1.42
N VAL A 76 6.19 18.38 -2.74
CA VAL A 76 6.65 17.09 -3.29
C VAL A 76 8.18 17.14 -3.26
N GLU A 77 8.80 16.25 -2.49
CA GLU A 77 10.26 16.15 -2.36
C GLU A 77 10.86 15.28 -3.49
N ARG A 78 10.09 14.30 -3.98
CA ARG A 78 10.50 13.40 -5.06
C ARG A 78 9.30 12.87 -5.85
N TRP A 79 9.50 12.70 -7.16
CA TRP A 79 8.61 11.93 -8.02
C TRP A 79 9.19 10.52 -8.16
N VAL A 80 8.50 9.53 -7.58
CA VAL A 80 8.97 8.14 -7.58
C VAL A 80 8.78 7.56 -8.98
N LYS A 81 9.81 6.87 -9.49
CA LYS A 81 9.75 6.28 -10.82
C LYS A 81 8.85 5.03 -10.84
N PRO A 82 8.22 4.70 -11.98
CA PRO A 82 7.42 3.48 -12.10
C PRO A 82 8.16 2.20 -11.71
N GLU A 83 9.46 2.11 -12.00
CA GLU A 83 10.31 0.96 -11.67
C GLU A 83 10.47 0.79 -10.15
N GLU A 84 10.63 1.89 -9.41
CA GLU A 84 10.70 1.88 -7.94
C GLU A 84 9.38 1.38 -7.32
N PHE A 85 8.22 1.68 -7.92
CA PHE A 85 6.95 1.11 -7.46
C PHE A 85 6.88 -0.41 -7.69
N VAL A 86 7.47 -0.93 -8.76
CA VAL A 86 7.57 -2.37 -9.00
C VAL A 86 8.49 -3.02 -7.96
N GLU A 87 9.63 -2.41 -7.66
CA GLU A 87 10.56 -2.88 -6.62
C GLU A 87 9.89 -2.93 -5.24
N HIS A 88 9.19 -1.87 -4.85
CA HIS A 88 8.43 -1.85 -3.60
C HIS A 88 7.29 -2.88 -3.57
N SER A 89 6.62 -3.13 -4.71
CA SER A 89 5.61 -4.17 -4.81
C SER A 89 6.19 -5.56 -4.57
N ARG A 90 7.32 -5.87 -5.22
CA ARG A 90 8.04 -7.14 -5.05
C ARG A 90 8.50 -7.33 -3.63
N ALA A 91 9.10 -6.31 -3.02
CA ALA A 91 9.54 -6.37 -1.63
C ALA A 91 8.36 -6.66 -0.68
N ALA A 92 7.20 -6.00 -0.86
CA ALA A 92 6.02 -6.28 -0.05
C ALA A 92 5.47 -7.71 -0.28
N GLU A 93 5.49 -8.21 -1.51
CA GLU A 93 5.09 -9.59 -1.81
C GLU A 93 6.03 -10.60 -1.15
N GLU A 94 7.35 -10.37 -1.20
CA GLU A 94 8.39 -11.19 -0.56
C GLU A 94 8.29 -11.18 0.98
N ILE A 95 7.94 -10.03 1.57
CA ILE A 95 7.69 -9.90 3.01
C ILE A 95 6.48 -10.76 3.44
N GLY A 96 5.50 -10.95 2.55
CA GLY A 96 4.36 -11.84 2.80
C GLY A 96 3.00 -11.14 2.90
N PHE A 97 2.86 -9.90 2.41
CA PHE A 97 1.55 -9.25 2.32
C PHE A 97 0.54 -10.10 1.51
N ALA A 98 -0.73 -10.06 1.90
CA ALA A 98 -1.80 -10.79 1.24
C ALA A 98 -2.34 -10.09 -0.01
N GLY A 99 -2.28 -8.76 -0.03
CA GLY A 99 -2.61 -7.95 -1.18
C GLY A 99 -1.69 -6.75 -1.28
N VAL A 100 -1.07 -6.56 -2.45
CA VAL A 100 -0.17 -5.44 -2.73
C VAL A 100 -0.67 -4.67 -3.94
N MET A 101 -0.62 -3.34 -3.87
CA MET A 101 -0.91 -2.47 -4.99
C MET A 101 0.02 -1.26 -4.94
N ALA A 102 0.88 -1.13 -5.95
CA ALA A 102 1.85 -0.05 -6.05
C ALA A 102 1.77 0.66 -7.40
N GLY A 103 1.87 1.99 -7.38
CA GLY A 103 1.84 2.81 -8.58
C GLY A 103 1.53 4.28 -8.28
N PRO A 104 1.85 5.19 -9.22
CA PRO A 104 1.70 6.63 -9.00
C PRO A 104 0.25 7.07 -8.81
N LEU A 105 -0.72 6.36 -9.42
CA LEU A 105 -2.14 6.71 -9.34
C LEU A 105 -2.93 5.81 -8.39
N VAL A 106 -2.30 4.81 -7.76
CA VAL A 106 -2.91 3.99 -6.71
C VAL A 106 -3.49 4.91 -5.63
N ARG A 107 -4.64 4.55 -5.08
CA ARG A 107 -5.18 5.16 -3.86
C ARG A 107 -5.63 4.06 -2.91
N SER A 108 -5.84 4.42 -1.65
CA SER A 108 -6.26 3.47 -0.61
C SER A 108 -7.53 2.69 -0.97
N SER A 109 -8.47 3.25 -1.74
CA SER A 109 -9.68 2.57 -2.21
C SER A 109 -9.56 1.93 -3.59
N TYR A 110 -8.48 2.19 -4.33
CA TYR A 110 -8.33 1.69 -5.70
C TYR A 110 -8.25 0.16 -5.70
N ARG A 111 -9.16 -0.48 -6.46
CA ARG A 111 -9.30 -1.94 -6.55
C ARG A 111 -9.41 -2.64 -5.18
N ALA A 112 -9.99 -1.98 -4.18
CA ALA A 112 -10.07 -2.50 -2.81
C ALA A 112 -10.83 -3.83 -2.70
N GLY A 113 -11.92 -4.03 -3.46
CA GLY A 113 -12.68 -5.29 -3.44
C GLY A 113 -11.84 -6.49 -3.90
N ARG A 114 -11.00 -6.31 -4.92
CA ARG A 114 -10.07 -7.34 -5.42
C ARG A 114 -8.99 -7.68 -4.39
N LEU A 115 -8.38 -6.65 -3.78
CA LEU A 115 -7.37 -6.85 -2.73
C LEU A 115 -7.96 -7.56 -1.51
N TYR A 116 -9.21 -7.24 -1.16
CA TYR A 116 -9.94 -7.93 -0.09
C TYR A 116 -10.18 -9.41 -0.42
N ALA A 117 -10.64 -9.72 -1.63
CA ALA A 117 -10.82 -11.11 -2.07
C ALA A 117 -9.51 -11.91 -2.03
N GLN A 118 -8.39 -11.32 -2.46
CA GLN A 118 -7.07 -11.94 -2.35
C GLN A 118 -6.67 -12.22 -0.90
N ALA A 119 -6.88 -11.26 0.00
CA ALA A 119 -6.57 -11.44 1.41
C ALA A 119 -7.43 -12.52 2.07
N MET A 120 -8.73 -12.54 1.78
CA MET A 120 -9.65 -13.57 2.25
C MET A 120 -9.21 -14.96 1.77
N ALA A 121 -8.88 -15.11 0.49
CA ALA A 121 -8.39 -16.36 -0.08
C ALA A 121 -7.06 -16.82 0.55
N LYS A 122 -6.09 -15.91 0.74
CA LYS A 122 -4.79 -16.23 1.38
C LYS A 122 -4.97 -16.74 2.81
N HIS A 123 -5.96 -16.21 3.53
CA HIS A 123 -6.31 -16.64 4.88
C HIS A 123 -7.25 -17.85 4.94
N GLY A 124 -7.63 -18.43 3.80
CA GLY A 124 -8.58 -19.55 3.75
C GLY A 124 -10.00 -19.19 4.19
N ARG A 125 -10.37 -17.90 4.15
CA ARG A 125 -11.68 -17.40 4.55
C ARG A 125 -12.61 -17.29 3.34
N THR A 126 -13.88 -17.63 3.53
CA THR A 126 -14.89 -17.48 2.48
C THR A 126 -15.36 -16.04 2.38
N LEU A 127 -15.57 -15.58 1.14
CA LEU A 127 -16.22 -14.29 0.92
C LEU A 127 -17.70 -14.38 1.32
N PRO A 128 -18.26 -13.32 1.92
CA PRO A 128 -19.71 -13.21 2.09
C PRO A 128 -20.43 -13.36 0.75
N GLU A 129 -21.63 -13.95 0.75
CA GLU A 129 -22.39 -14.24 -0.47
C GLU A 129 -22.57 -13.00 -1.38
N GLY A 130 -22.93 -11.85 -0.80
CA GLY A 130 -23.07 -10.59 -1.53
C GLY A 130 -21.76 -10.03 -2.13
N MET A 131 -20.62 -10.61 -1.79
CA MET A 131 -19.29 -10.21 -2.25
C MET A 131 -18.59 -11.29 -3.10
N ALA A 132 -19.27 -12.38 -3.45
CA ALA A 132 -18.68 -13.47 -4.25
C ALA A 132 -18.10 -12.98 -5.59
N HIS A 133 -18.76 -12.00 -6.22
CA HIS A 133 -18.32 -11.36 -7.48
C HIS A 133 -16.91 -10.73 -7.41
N LEU A 134 -16.38 -10.45 -6.22
CA LEU A 134 -15.04 -9.89 -6.05
C LEU A 134 -13.93 -10.90 -6.37
N ALA A 135 -14.21 -12.21 -6.28
CA ALA A 135 -13.24 -13.27 -6.57
C ALA A 135 -12.95 -13.43 -8.07
N GLU A 136 -13.88 -13.02 -8.94
CA GLU A 136 -13.78 -13.18 -10.39
C GLU A 136 -12.78 -12.18 -11.03
N ALA A 137 -12.32 -11.19 -10.26
CA ALA A 137 -11.57 -10.06 -10.76
C ALA A 137 -10.04 -10.28 -10.87
N GLY A 138 -9.49 -11.44 -11.28
CA GLY A 138 -8.05 -11.66 -11.62
C GLY A 138 -6.94 -11.21 -10.61
N SER A 139 -5.65 -11.13 -11.01
CA SER A 139 -4.51 -10.66 -10.14
C SER A 139 -4.22 -9.14 -10.04
N ALA A 140 -4.21 -8.58 -8.83
CA ALA A 140 -4.17 -7.12 -8.59
C ALA A 140 -2.87 -6.39 -8.97
N SER A 141 -1.77 -7.11 -9.18
CA SER A 141 -0.37 -6.65 -9.21
C SER A 141 0.08 -5.82 -10.44
N GLN A 142 -0.80 -5.07 -11.09
CA GLN A 142 -0.57 -4.65 -12.49
C GLN A 142 -0.45 -3.14 -12.76
N GLU A 143 -0.65 -2.22 -11.80
CA GLU A 143 -0.64 -0.78 -12.17
C GLU A 143 0.74 -0.30 -12.64
N ALA A 144 1.77 -0.37 -11.79
CA ALA A 144 3.11 0.12 -12.15
C ALA A 144 3.70 -0.61 -13.38
N GLY A 145 3.56 -1.94 -13.45
CA GLY A 145 3.98 -2.71 -14.62
C GLY A 145 3.27 -2.29 -15.91
N SER A 146 1.96 -2.08 -15.88
CA SER A 146 1.20 -1.63 -17.06
C SER A 146 1.62 -0.23 -17.51
N LEU A 147 2.06 0.63 -16.60
CA LEU A 147 2.57 1.96 -16.92
C LEU A 147 3.93 1.86 -17.64
N ILE A 148 4.84 1.02 -17.15
CA ILE A 148 6.15 0.77 -17.79
C ILE A 148 5.94 0.27 -19.23
N GLU A 149 5.04 -0.70 -19.45
CA GLU A 149 4.73 -1.19 -20.79
C GLU A 149 4.16 -0.11 -21.72
N ARG A 150 3.40 0.84 -21.19
CA ARG A 150 2.88 1.97 -22.00
C ARG A 150 3.98 2.95 -22.36
N LEU A 151 4.86 3.28 -21.42
CA LEU A 151 5.99 4.17 -21.65
C LEU A 151 6.94 3.59 -22.71
N ALA A 152 7.25 2.28 -22.63
CA ALA A 152 8.09 1.58 -23.60
C ALA A 152 7.52 1.55 -25.02
N ARG A 153 6.19 1.64 -25.19
CA ARG A 153 5.51 1.68 -26.51
C ARG A 153 5.49 3.07 -27.15
N THR A 154 5.78 4.11 -26.37
CA THR A 154 5.69 5.52 -26.80
C THR A 154 7.08 6.16 -26.96
N SER A 155 8.14 5.37 -26.77
CA SER A 155 9.55 5.75 -26.86
C SER A 155 10.16 5.18 -28.13
#